data_AF-A0A2E5HG86-F1
#
_entry.id   AF-A0A2E5HG86-F1
#
_cell.length_a   1.000
_cell.length_b   1.000
_cell.length_c   1.000
_cell.angle_alpha   90.00
_cell.angle_beta   90.00
_cell.angle_gamma   90.00
#
_symmetry.space_group_name_H-M   'P 1'
#
loop_
_entity.id
_entity.type
_entity.pdbx_description
1 polymer ?
#
loop_
_entity_poly.entity_id
_entity_poly.type
_entity_poly.pdbx_seq_one_letter_code
_entity_poly.pdbx_strand_id
1 'polypeptide(L)' 'KKRKDIENTTLSRYDRIHTARKGLSVVHVLGTACGGCGAFIPPQIISEVKAEKGSHTCDSCSRFLYWESV' A
#
# COMPACT_ATOMS: atom_id res chain seq x y z
N LYS A 1 -20.84 -3.25 3.71
CA LYS A 1 -20.96 -4.23 4.82
C LYS A 1 -19.70 -5.09 5.07
N LYS A 2 -18.59 -4.98 4.31
CA LYS A 2 -17.35 -5.80 4.49
C LYS A 2 -16.28 -5.25 5.46
N ARG A 3 -16.47 -4.07 6.06
CA ARG A 3 -15.47 -3.46 6.98
C ARG A 3 -15.29 -4.22 8.29
N LYS A 4 -16.27 -5.01 8.73
CA LYS A 4 -16.24 -5.72 10.02
C LYS A 4 -15.33 -6.96 10.02
N ASP A 5 -15.00 -7.48 8.84
CA ASP A 5 -14.21 -8.72 8.69
C ASP A 5 -12.71 -8.42 8.47
N ILE A 6 -12.34 -7.15 8.39
CA ILE A 6 -10.95 -6.70 8.24
C ILE A 6 -10.39 -6.40 9.63
N GLU A 7 -9.16 -6.82 9.89
CA GLU A 7 -8.47 -6.53 11.14
C GLU A 7 -8.47 -5.02 11.42
N ASN A 8 -8.84 -4.64 12.64
CA ASN A 8 -9.01 -3.24 13.03
C ASN A 8 -7.73 -2.41 12.85
N THR A 9 -6.57 -3.03 13.03
CA THR A 9 -5.25 -2.41 12.80
C THR A 9 -5.07 -1.95 11.35
N THR A 10 -5.38 -2.84 10.41
CA THR A 10 -5.33 -2.58 8.96
C THR A 10 -6.34 -1.52 8.56
N LEU A 11 -7.57 -1.62 9.08
CA LEU A 11 -8.64 -0.66 8.80
C LEU A 11 -8.28 0.74 9.30
N SER A 12 -7.78 0.84 10.54
CA SER A 12 -7.36 2.10 11.15
C SER A 12 -6.23 2.76 10.35
N ARG A 13 -5.27 1.97 9.86
CA ARG A 13 -4.18 2.49 9.01
C ARG A 13 -4.71 2.98 7.66
N TYR A 14 -5.60 2.22 7.03
CA TYR A 14 -6.27 2.62 5.79
C TYR A 14 -7.02 3.94 5.94
N ASP A 15 -7.84 4.10 6.98
CA ASP A 15 -8.65 5.30 7.19
C ASP A 15 -7.80 6.54 7.45
N ARG A 16 -6.68 6.39 8.19
CA ARG A 16 -5.68 7.46 8.39
C ARG A 16 -5.09 7.93 7.07
N ILE A 17 -4.63 7.01 6.23
CA ILE A 17 -4.05 7.34 4.93
C ILE A 17 -5.11 7.96 4.02
N HIS A 18 -6.33 7.40 4.03
CA HIS A 18 -7.44 7.86 3.20
C HIS A 18 -7.76 9.33 3.46
N THR A 19 -7.84 9.69 4.75
CA THR A 19 -8.09 11.07 5.18
C THR A 19 -6.93 11.99 4.83
N ALA A 20 -5.68 11.55 5.04
CA ALA A 20 -4.49 12.37 4.80
C ALA A 20 -4.14 12.55 3.30
N ARG A 21 -4.54 11.60 2.44
CA ARG A 21 -4.10 11.53 1.03
C ARG A 21 -5.26 11.66 0.03
N LYS A 22 -6.29 12.44 0.38
CA LYS A 22 -7.44 12.78 -0.48
C LYS A 22 -8.14 11.54 -1.05
N GLY A 23 -8.24 10.49 -0.25
CA GLY A 23 -8.92 9.25 -0.62
C GLY A 23 -8.06 8.18 -1.30
N LEU A 24 -6.79 8.46 -1.63
CA LEU A 24 -5.90 7.49 -2.27
C LEU A 24 -5.02 6.76 -1.25
N SER A 25 -5.49 5.62 -0.77
CA SER A 25 -4.82 4.81 0.26
C SER A 25 -4.00 3.64 -0.27
N VAL A 26 -4.31 3.14 -1.48
CA VAL A 26 -3.72 1.92 -2.06
C VAL A 26 -3.25 2.24 -3.47
N VAL A 27 -2.02 1.85 -3.82
CA VAL A 27 -1.39 2.13 -5.11
C VAL A 27 -0.52 0.95 -5.54
N HIS A 28 -0.37 0.76 -6.85
CA HIS A 28 0.52 -0.27 -7.38
C HIS A 28 1.98 0.19 -7.31
N VAL A 29 2.89 -0.77 -7.35
CA VAL A 29 4.32 -0.52 -7.56
C VAL A 29 4.59 -0.42 -9.07
N LEU A 30 5.16 0.71 -9.51
CA LEU A 30 5.60 0.94 -10.89
C LEU A 30 7.09 0.70 -11.00
N GLY A 31 7.50 -0.49 -11.45
CA GLY A 31 8.90 -0.87 -11.53
C GLY A 31 9.55 -0.85 -10.14
N THR A 32 10.31 0.22 -9.84
CA THR A 32 10.95 0.46 -8.53
C THR A 32 10.39 1.68 -7.79
N ALA A 33 9.23 2.20 -8.20
CA ALA A 33 8.64 3.41 -7.64
C ALA A 33 7.22 3.18 -7.11
N CYS A 34 6.83 3.98 -6.13
CA CYS A 34 5.47 4.06 -5.63
C CYS A 34 4.57 4.71 -6.69
N GLY A 35 3.52 4.00 -7.15
CA GLY A 35 2.57 4.54 -8.13
C GLY A 35 1.76 5.75 -7.67
N GLY A 36 1.83 6.11 -6.38
CA GLY A 36 1.14 7.28 -5.82
C GLY A 36 1.98 8.52 -5.58
N CYS A 37 3.27 8.40 -5.30
CA CYS A 37 4.15 9.55 -5.00
C CYS A 37 5.48 9.54 -5.74
N GLY A 38 5.80 8.50 -6.51
CA GLY A 38 7.05 8.38 -7.25
C GLY A 38 8.28 8.05 -6.39
N ALA A 39 8.12 7.87 -5.08
CA ALA A 39 9.24 7.52 -4.21
C ALA A 39 9.80 6.13 -4.55
N PHE A 40 11.11 5.98 -4.42
CA PHE A 40 11.80 4.71 -4.60
C PHE A 40 11.33 3.67 -3.57
N ILE A 41 11.05 2.44 -4.03
CA ILE A 41 10.69 1.30 -3.20
C ILE A 41 11.86 0.30 -3.20
N PRO A 42 12.37 -0.10 -2.03
CA PRO A 42 13.45 -1.07 -1.95
C PRO A 42 13.11 -2.41 -2.63
N PRO A 43 14.06 -3.07 -3.30
CA PRO A 43 13.82 -4.34 -4.01
C PRO A 43 13.33 -5.47 -3.10
N GLN A 44 13.68 -5.45 -1.81
CA GLN A 44 13.15 -6.37 -0.80
C GLN A 44 11.63 -6.24 -0.68
N ILE A 45 11.14 -5.00 -0.49
CA ILE A 45 9.70 -4.71 -0.40
C ILE A 45 9.00 -5.08 -1.70
N ILE A 46 9.61 -4.80 -2.86
CA ILE A 46 9.03 -5.18 -4.16
C ILE A 46 8.85 -6.70 -4.24
N SER A 47 9.86 -7.46 -3.81
CA SER A 47 9.82 -8.93 -3.80
C SER A 47 8.76 -9.47 -2.84
N GLU A 48 8.60 -8.85 -1.67
CA GLU A 48 7.59 -9.22 -0.68
C GLU A 48 6.16 -8.90 -1.16
N VAL A 49 5.95 -7.71 -1.75
CA VAL A 49 4.67 -7.30 -2.36
C VAL A 49 4.29 -8.21 -3.52
N LYS A 50 5.27 -8.60 -4.37
CA LYS A 50 5.06 -9.59 -5.45
C LYS A 50 4.70 -10.97 -4.93
N ALA A 51 5.26 -11.37 -3.79
CA ALA A 51 4.99 -12.65 -3.15
C ALA A 51 3.72 -12.62 -2.28
N GLU A 52 2.95 -11.53 -2.30
CA GLU A 52 1.76 -11.31 -1.47
C GLU A 52 2.03 -11.55 0.04
N LYS A 53 3.28 -11.30 0.47
CA LYS A 53 3.72 -11.56 1.84
C LYS A 53 3.32 -10.44 2.78
N GLY A 54 2.04 -10.37 3.11
CA GLY A 54 1.50 -9.38 4.04
C GLY A 54 1.31 -8.01 3.40
N SER A 55 0.99 -7.01 4.24
CA SER A 55 0.69 -5.66 3.78
C SER A 55 1.91 -4.75 3.91
N HIS A 56 2.37 -4.22 2.78
CA HIS A 56 3.46 -3.25 2.74
C HIS A 56 2.93 -1.86 2.44
N THR A 57 3.64 -0.85 2.93
CA THR A 57 3.32 0.56 2.66
C THR A 57 4.55 1.30 2.17
N CYS A 58 4.35 2.33 1.37
CA CYS A 58 5.42 3.25 0.97
C CYS A 58 5.92 4.06 2.17
N ASP A 59 7.23 4.07 2.44
CA ASP A 59 7.81 4.83 3.56
C ASP A 59 7.65 6.36 3.39
N SER A 60 7.52 6.84 2.15
CA SER A 60 7.38 8.27 1.86
C SER A 60 5.94 8.78 2.04
N CYS A 61 4.94 8.06 1.56
CA CYS A 61 3.54 8.53 1.57
C CYS A 61 2.58 7.69 2.41
N SER A 62 3.08 6.60 2.99
CA SER A 62 2.37 5.61 3.79
C SER A 62 1.27 4.82 3.06
N ARG A 63 1.07 5.02 1.76
CA ARG A 63 0.08 4.27 0.97
C ARG A 63 0.40 2.79 0.92
N PHE A 64 -0.61 1.95 0.96
CA PHE A 64 -0.49 0.51 0.76
C PHE A 64 -0.02 0.22 -0.66
N LEU A 65 0.93 -0.70 -0.76
CA LEU A 65 1.51 -1.15 -2.01
C LEU A 65 0.90 -2.49 -2.39
N TYR A 66 0.50 -2.63 -3.64
CA TYR A 66 0.14 -3.91 -4.23
C TYR A 66 0.91 -4.14 -5.54
N TRP A 67 1.03 -5.40 -5.94
CA TRP A 67 1.56 -5.75 -7.25
C TRP A 67 0.40 -6.02 -8.20
N GLU A 68 0.38 -5.36 -9.35
CA GLU A 68 -0.56 -5.67 -10.41
C GLU A 68 0.01 -6.83 -11.23
N SER A 69 -0.51 -8.04 -10.98
CA SER A 69 -0.24 -9.20 -11.83
C SER A 69 -1.03 -9.04 -13.13
N VAL A 70 -0.36 -8.53 -14.17
CA VAL A 70 -0.86 -8.57 -15.55
C VAL A 70 -0.90 -10.00 -16.09
#